data_AF-A0A8B3DHZ9-F1
#
_entry.id   AF-A0A8B3DHZ9-F1
#
_cell.length_a   1.000
_cell.length_b   1.000
_cell.length_c   1.000
_cell.angle_alpha   90.00
_cell.angle_beta   90.00
_cell.angle_gamma   90.00
#
_symmetry.space_group_name_H-M   'P 1'
#
loop_
_entity.id
_entity.type
_entity.pdbx_description
1 polymer ?
#
loop_
_entity_poly.entity_id
_entity_poly.type
_entity_poly.pdbx_seq_one_letter_code
_entity_poly.pdbx_strand_id
1 'polypeptide(L)'
;MNKTLGGGEMTSSSPTGNKEEKMCIASEITTLCDKHAKFKAIEQRSAKMGSVPQDTYLVIRLDGIGLSKRCLKDHLENKLFQKVMLKAAQDTYYVMRRKTPSNAQQIFLGVLIASDEVSFILNTSKSYLDHSIMKLVTTMASTFSCFFTKNGLAQDPQTKLSGSFDGRPLVLSTTEEVKEYVAYRAATYNRNTMAKTLRLKGVPDEELFGDNENDTEYYFEKYRELRLSTEDINKGCIFLSPCKDNSKLTSYQNKSLSKFMPLYSRQIDFTEQNLRELNSSTRSEYDDHKELSTIPS
;
A
#
# COMPACT_ATOMS: atom_id res chain seq x y z
N MET A 1 -28.26 34.33 -51.44
CA MET A 1 -27.00 33.61 -51.19
C MET A 1 -26.10 34.48 -50.33
N ASN A 2 -25.70 33.94 -49.17
CA ASN A 2 -24.65 34.34 -48.22
C ASN A 2 -24.66 35.76 -47.63
N LYS A 3 -25.06 35.95 -46.37
CA LYS A 3 -24.53 35.53 -45.04
C LYS A 3 -23.57 36.55 -44.44
N THR A 4 -24.11 37.22 -43.43
CA THR A 4 -23.55 38.21 -42.49
C THR A 4 -22.37 37.64 -41.69
N LEU A 5 -21.30 38.43 -41.58
CA LEU A 5 -20.14 38.18 -40.71
C LEU A 5 -20.51 38.57 -39.26
N GLY A 6 -20.55 37.58 -38.36
CA GLY A 6 -20.63 37.78 -36.92
C GLY A 6 -19.24 37.87 -36.31
N GLY A 7 -18.98 38.96 -35.59
CA GLY A 7 -17.80 39.09 -34.73
C GLY A 7 -17.97 38.26 -33.47
N GLY A 8 -17.08 37.30 -33.26
CA GLY A 8 -16.97 36.54 -32.01
C GLY A 8 -15.80 37.07 -31.19
N GLU A 9 -16.10 37.54 -29.98
CA GLU A 9 -15.12 37.85 -28.94
C GLU A 9 -14.33 36.59 -28.57
N MET A 10 -13.00 36.66 -28.71
CA MET A 10 -12.08 35.70 -28.11
C MET A 10 -11.93 36.03 -26.62
N THR A 11 -12.62 35.30 -25.76
CA THR A 11 -12.32 35.28 -24.33
C THR A 11 -11.07 34.45 -24.11
N SER A 12 -9.97 35.14 -23.80
CA SER A 12 -8.73 34.54 -23.31
C SER A 12 -8.98 33.92 -21.93
N SER A 13 -9.02 32.58 -21.86
CA SER A 13 -8.97 31.85 -20.59
C SER A 13 -7.53 31.91 -20.03
N SER A 14 -7.43 32.41 -18.80
CA SER A 14 -6.20 32.64 -18.05
C SER A 14 -5.62 31.33 -17.48
N PRO A 15 -4.29 31.13 -17.48
CA PRO A 15 -3.64 29.88 -17.06
C PRO A 15 -3.27 29.86 -15.56
N THR A 16 -4.15 30.34 -14.67
CA THR A 16 -3.85 30.47 -13.24
C THR A 16 -4.16 29.22 -12.41
N GLY A 17 -5.02 28.31 -12.90
CA GLY A 17 -5.42 27.10 -12.17
C GLY A 17 -4.32 26.04 -11.96
N ASN A 18 -3.17 26.15 -12.63
CA ASN A 18 -2.15 25.09 -12.66
C ASN A 18 -1.00 25.30 -11.65
N LYS A 19 -0.92 26.47 -10.99
CA LYS A 19 0.19 26.80 -10.07
C LYS A 19 -0.15 26.48 -8.61
N GLU A 20 -1.38 26.78 -8.18
CA GLU A 20 -1.86 26.50 -6.82
C GLU A 20 -2.01 24.99 -6.56
N GLU A 21 -2.55 24.23 -7.53
CA GLU A 21 -2.71 22.77 -7.40
C GLU A 21 -1.35 22.04 -7.33
N LYS A 22 -0.33 22.55 -8.03
CA LYS A 22 1.04 21.97 -8.02
C LYS A 22 1.82 22.29 -6.74
N MET A 23 1.66 23.48 -6.17
CA MET A 23 2.23 23.80 -4.85
C MET A 23 1.58 22.97 -3.73
N CYS A 24 0.31 22.61 -3.89
CA CYS A 24 -0.43 21.79 -2.92
C CYS A 24 0.14 20.35 -2.80
N ILE A 25 0.45 19.70 -3.94
CA ILE A 25 0.97 18.30 -3.94
C ILE A 25 2.36 18.22 -3.29
N ALA A 26 3.22 19.22 -3.51
CA ALA A 26 4.56 19.22 -2.94
C ALA A 26 4.53 19.27 -1.41
N SER A 27 3.77 20.22 -0.87
CA SER A 27 3.56 20.36 0.56
C SER A 27 2.93 19.10 1.19
N GLU A 28 1.98 18.46 0.49
CA GLU A 28 1.35 17.23 0.94
C GLU A 28 2.33 16.06 1.04
N ILE A 29 3.18 15.84 0.01
CA ILE A 29 4.20 14.79 0.04
C ILE A 29 5.22 15.04 1.14
N THR A 30 5.71 16.28 1.30
CA THR A 30 6.66 16.66 2.36
C THR A 30 6.05 16.35 3.73
N THR A 31 4.87 16.87 4.02
CA THR A 31 4.16 16.68 5.30
C THR A 31 3.97 15.20 5.65
N LEU A 32 3.66 14.37 4.65
CA LEU A 32 3.51 12.93 4.85
C LEU A 32 4.85 12.22 5.05
N CYS A 33 5.90 12.64 4.34
CA CYS A 33 7.25 12.09 4.50
C CYS A 33 7.86 12.43 5.86
N ASP A 34 7.51 13.57 6.46
CA ASP A 34 7.95 13.98 7.80
C ASP A 34 7.48 13.01 8.90
N LYS A 35 6.43 12.21 8.63
CA LYS A 35 5.99 11.13 9.53
C LYS A 35 6.97 9.95 9.58
N HIS A 36 8.08 9.96 8.82
CA HIS A 36 9.06 8.87 8.80
C HIS A 36 9.57 8.52 10.20
N ALA A 37 9.95 9.51 11.02
CA ALA A 37 10.45 9.26 12.37
C ALA A 37 9.41 8.56 13.26
N LYS A 38 8.14 8.99 13.18
CA LYS A 38 7.01 8.34 13.89
C LYS A 38 6.89 6.87 13.50
N PHE A 39 6.78 6.55 12.22
CA PHE A 39 6.57 5.17 11.77
C PHE A 39 7.80 4.28 11.96
N LYS A 40 9.01 4.83 11.87
CA LYS A 40 10.24 4.12 12.21
C LYS A 40 10.29 3.74 13.68
N ALA A 41 9.90 4.63 14.58
CA ALA A 41 9.82 4.34 16.01
C ALA A 41 8.76 3.26 16.32
N ILE A 42 7.60 3.32 15.66
CA ILE A 42 6.56 2.29 15.78
C ILE A 42 7.10 0.93 15.33
N GLU A 43 7.71 0.85 14.14
CA GLU A 43 8.30 -0.39 13.61
C GLU A 43 9.35 -0.99 14.56
N GLN A 44 10.27 -0.16 15.08
CA GLN A 44 11.30 -0.61 16.03
C GLN A 44 10.72 -1.14 17.34
N ARG A 45 9.66 -0.50 17.84
CA ARG A 45 8.93 -0.95 19.04
C ARG A 45 8.22 -2.27 18.76
N SER A 46 7.50 -2.37 17.65
CA SER A 46 6.74 -3.55 17.25
C SER A 46 7.61 -4.78 16.99
N ALA A 47 8.82 -4.59 16.46
CA ALA A 47 9.78 -5.68 16.26
C ALA A 47 10.21 -6.38 17.56
N LYS A 48 10.09 -5.72 18.71
CA LYS A 48 10.44 -6.27 20.04
C LYS A 48 9.27 -6.96 20.74
N MET A 49 8.08 -6.96 20.13
CA MET A 49 6.87 -7.51 20.73
C MET A 49 6.70 -9.00 20.39
N GLY A 50 6.31 -9.81 21.37
CA GLY A 50 6.02 -11.24 21.16
C GLY A 50 4.67 -11.50 20.49
N SER A 51 3.66 -10.70 20.83
CA SER A 51 2.29 -10.83 20.35
C SER A 51 1.63 -9.49 20.05
N VAL A 52 0.63 -9.50 19.17
CA VAL A 52 -0.21 -8.32 18.87
C VAL A 52 -1.10 -8.04 20.08
N PRO A 53 -1.10 -6.82 20.64
CA PRO A 53 -2.04 -6.43 21.70
C PRO A 53 -3.50 -6.52 21.24
N GLN A 54 -4.40 -6.70 22.19
CA GLN A 54 -5.84 -6.62 21.90
C GLN A 54 -6.22 -5.24 21.36
N ASP A 55 -7.25 -5.20 20.52
CA ASP A 55 -7.80 -3.98 19.94
C ASP A 55 -6.80 -3.11 19.18
N THR A 56 -5.75 -3.74 18.63
CA THR A 56 -4.77 -3.08 17.76
C THR A 56 -4.74 -3.70 16.37
N TYR A 57 -4.36 -2.90 15.39
CA TYR A 57 -4.13 -3.30 14.02
C TYR A 57 -2.68 -3.78 13.86
N LEU A 58 -2.46 -4.81 13.06
CA LEU A 58 -1.13 -5.25 12.69
C LEU A 58 -0.90 -4.99 11.20
N VAL A 59 0.11 -4.19 10.89
CA VAL A 59 0.66 -4.12 9.54
C VAL A 59 1.90 -5.00 9.46
N ILE A 60 1.97 -5.83 8.43
CA ILE A 60 3.15 -6.63 8.08
C ILE A 60 3.68 -6.07 6.77
N ARG A 61 4.70 -5.21 6.83
CA ARG A 61 5.39 -4.70 5.65
C ARG A 61 6.42 -5.72 5.21
N LEU A 62 6.31 -6.19 3.98
CA LEU A 62 7.30 -7.01 3.31
C LEU A 62 8.07 -6.15 2.30
N ASP A 63 9.38 -6.19 2.37
CA ASP A 63 10.29 -5.44 1.50
C ASP A 63 11.16 -6.42 0.68
N GLY A 64 11.37 -6.11 -0.59
CA GLY A 64 12.00 -6.99 -1.56
C GLY A 64 13.52 -6.96 -1.44
N ILE A 65 14.13 -8.07 -1.04
CA ILE A 65 15.58 -8.13 -0.87
C ILE A 65 16.28 -8.01 -2.23
N GLY A 66 16.84 -6.82 -2.51
CA GLY A 66 17.54 -6.50 -3.76
C GLY A 66 16.64 -6.39 -5.00
N LEU A 67 15.31 -6.40 -4.85
CA LEU A 67 14.37 -6.41 -5.97
C LEU A 67 14.34 -5.07 -6.70
N SER A 68 14.33 -3.95 -5.98
CA SER A 68 14.45 -2.62 -6.58
C SER A 68 15.66 -2.51 -7.51
N LYS A 69 16.84 -2.94 -7.05
CA LYS A 69 18.08 -2.86 -7.82
C LYS A 69 18.06 -3.74 -9.06
N ARG A 70 17.50 -4.96 -8.96
CA ARG A 70 17.52 -5.94 -10.06
C ARG A 70 16.39 -5.74 -11.08
N CYS A 71 15.21 -5.32 -10.64
CA CYS A 71 14.00 -5.33 -11.47
C CYS A 71 13.45 -3.95 -11.77
N LEU A 72 13.81 -2.94 -10.99
CA LEU A 72 13.22 -1.60 -11.07
C LEU A 72 14.25 -0.50 -11.33
N LYS A 73 15.56 -0.69 -11.12
CA LYS A 73 16.56 0.39 -11.15
C LYS A 73 16.40 1.31 -12.36
N ASP A 74 16.42 0.76 -13.56
CA ASP A 74 16.49 1.54 -14.81
C ASP A 74 15.14 1.68 -15.54
N HIS A 75 14.05 1.30 -14.88
CA HIS A 75 12.70 1.40 -15.44
C HIS A 75 11.72 2.00 -14.42
N LEU A 76 11.03 3.09 -14.76
CA LEU A 76 9.98 3.65 -13.90
C LEU A 76 8.87 2.63 -13.62
N GLU A 77 8.56 1.80 -14.62
CA GLU A 77 7.57 0.74 -14.53
C GLU A 77 8.11 -0.56 -15.09
N ASN A 78 7.92 -1.64 -14.34
CA ASN A 78 8.10 -3.00 -14.82
C ASN A 78 6.74 -3.72 -14.70
N LYS A 79 6.00 -3.78 -15.81
CA LYS A 79 4.64 -4.32 -15.85
C LYS A 79 4.59 -5.80 -15.42
N LEU A 80 5.59 -6.57 -15.79
CA LEU A 80 5.70 -7.98 -15.38
C LEU A 80 5.90 -8.07 -13.86
N PHE A 81 6.83 -7.29 -13.31
CA PHE A 81 7.06 -7.22 -11.87
C PHE A 81 5.78 -6.84 -11.10
N GLN A 82 5.09 -5.77 -11.52
CA GLN A 82 3.85 -5.32 -10.90
C GLN A 82 2.75 -6.38 -10.97
N LYS A 83 2.58 -7.05 -12.12
CA LYS A 83 1.62 -8.15 -12.29
C LYS A 83 1.92 -9.30 -11.31
N VAL A 84 3.20 -9.65 -11.14
CA VAL A 84 3.63 -10.74 -10.25
C VAL A 84 3.48 -10.35 -8.78
N MET A 85 3.82 -9.12 -8.39
CA MET A 85 3.53 -8.57 -7.05
C MET A 85 2.04 -8.64 -6.72
N LEU A 86 1.20 -8.16 -7.65
CA LEU A 86 -0.25 -8.15 -7.48
C LEU A 86 -0.81 -9.57 -7.31
N LYS A 87 -0.39 -10.50 -8.17
CA LYS A 87 -0.85 -11.90 -8.11
C LYS A 87 -0.38 -12.58 -6.82
N ALA A 88 0.87 -12.35 -6.40
CA ALA A 88 1.40 -12.88 -5.16
C ALA A 88 0.66 -12.35 -3.92
N ALA A 89 0.28 -11.06 -3.93
CA ALA A 89 -0.51 -10.46 -2.85
C ALA A 89 -1.90 -11.11 -2.75
N GLN A 90 -2.56 -11.30 -3.89
CA GLN A 90 -3.86 -11.98 -3.97
C GLN A 90 -3.77 -13.44 -3.49
N ASP A 91 -2.78 -14.20 -3.97
CA ASP A 91 -2.60 -15.61 -3.58
C ASP A 91 -2.29 -15.75 -2.08
N THR A 92 -1.46 -14.85 -1.55
CA THR A 92 -1.16 -14.80 -0.11
C THR A 92 -2.43 -14.51 0.68
N TYR A 93 -3.21 -13.50 0.30
CA TYR A 93 -4.51 -13.22 0.92
C TYR A 93 -5.43 -14.44 0.90
N TYR A 94 -5.57 -15.13 -0.23
CA TYR A 94 -6.49 -16.26 -0.35
C TYR A 94 -6.09 -17.48 0.50
N VAL A 95 -4.79 -17.71 0.68
CA VAL A 95 -4.30 -18.77 1.57
C VAL A 95 -4.39 -18.36 3.04
N MET A 96 -4.14 -17.09 3.36
CA MET A 96 -4.08 -16.62 4.74
C MET A 96 -5.44 -16.24 5.31
N ARG A 97 -6.45 -15.96 4.48
CA ARG A 97 -7.84 -15.72 4.92
C ARG A 97 -8.58 -16.97 5.37
N ARG A 98 -7.92 -18.15 5.39
CA ARG A 98 -8.56 -19.46 5.63
C ARG A 98 -9.55 -19.38 6.80
N LYS A 99 -10.79 -19.77 6.51
CA LYS A 99 -11.87 -19.86 7.50
C LYS A 99 -11.55 -20.99 8.47
N THR A 100 -11.48 -20.65 9.75
CA THR A 100 -11.42 -21.66 10.82
C THR A 100 -12.69 -21.50 11.64
N PRO A 101 -13.42 -22.58 12.00
CA PRO A 101 -14.70 -22.47 12.72
C PRO A 101 -14.60 -21.71 14.05
N SER A 102 -13.43 -21.75 14.70
CA SER A 102 -13.17 -21.16 16.01
C SER A 102 -12.55 -19.76 15.99
N ASN A 103 -12.33 -19.16 14.82
CA ASN A 103 -11.63 -17.87 14.67
C ASN A 103 -12.40 -16.89 13.77
N ALA A 104 -11.91 -15.65 13.68
CA ALA A 104 -12.47 -14.66 12.78
C ALA A 104 -12.58 -15.19 11.35
N GLN A 105 -13.71 -14.91 10.70
CA GLN A 105 -13.98 -15.33 9.31
C GLN A 105 -13.08 -14.58 8.32
N GLN A 106 -12.66 -13.37 8.69
CA GLN A 106 -11.76 -12.53 7.94
C GLN A 106 -11.00 -11.58 8.88
N ILE A 107 -9.72 -11.39 8.61
CA ILE A 107 -8.83 -10.52 9.40
C ILE A 107 -8.15 -9.43 8.56
N PHE A 108 -8.22 -9.50 7.23
CA PHE A 108 -7.55 -8.52 6.37
C PHE A 108 -8.40 -7.26 6.21
N LEU A 109 -7.85 -6.11 6.55
CA LEU A 109 -8.43 -4.80 6.27
C LEU A 109 -8.06 -4.31 4.85
N GLY A 110 -6.84 -4.63 4.42
CA GLY A 110 -6.36 -4.31 3.08
C GLY A 110 -4.93 -4.73 2.84
N VAL A 111 -4.46 -4.50 1.61
CA VAL A 111 -3.08 -4.74 1.19
C VAL A 111 -2.61 -3.55 0.37
N LEU A 112 -1.51 -2.93 0.76
CA LEU A 112 -0.89 -1.84 0.01
C LEU A 112 0.34 -2.36 -0.75
N ILE A 113 0.44 -2.09 -2.04
CA ILE A 113 1.63 -2.33 -2.85
C ILE A 113 2.20 -0.97 -3.25
N ALA A 114 3.50 -0.79 -3.02
CA ALA A 114 4.22 0.44 -3.37
C ALA A 114 5.68 0.08 -3.72
N SER A 115 6.06 0.19 -5.01
CA SER A 115 7.33 -0.33 -5.52
C SER A 115 7.45 -1.86 -5.38
N ASP A 116 8.54 -2.34 -4.78
CA ASP A 116 8.87 -3.71 -4.40
C ASP A 116 8.42 -4.05 -2.98
N GLU A 117 7.68 -3.17 -2.32
CA GLU A 117 7.10 -3.43 -1.02
C GLU A 117 5.63 -3.81 -1.11
N VAL A 118 5.19 -4.66 -0.17
CA VAL A 118 3.78 -4.96 0.07
C VAL A 118 3.49 -4.92 1.57
N SER A 119 2.45 -4.21 1.99
CA SER A 119 1.99 -4.14 3.38
C SER A 119 0.64 -4.84 3.51
N PHE A 120 0.59 -5.92 4.28
CA PHE A 120 -0.67 -6.56 4.64
C PHE A 120 -1.18 -5.96 5.95
N ILE A 121 -2.43 -5.48 5.95
CA ILE A 121 -3.04 -4.79 7.07
C ILE A 121 -4.10 -5.71 7.66
N LEU A 122 -3.90 -6.10 8.91
CA LEU A 122 -4.82 -6.94 9.66
C LEU A 122 -5.64 -6.09 10.64
N ASN A 123 -6.92 -6.42 10.79
CA ASN A 123 -7.80 -5.81 11.76
C ASN A 123 -7.51 -6.30 13.19
N THR A 124 -8.33 -5.85 14.14
CA THR A 124 -8.19 -6.18 15.57
C THR A 124 -8.66 -7.59 15.93
N SER A 125 -9.27 -8.33 15.00
CA SER A 125 -9.89 -9.63 15.28
C SER A 125 -8.85 -10.73 15.45
N LYS A 126 -9.22 -11.78 16.20
CA LYS A 126 -8.31 -12.91 16.44
C LYS A 126 -8.11 -13.77 15.20
N SER A 127 -6.84 -14.04 14.88
CA SER A 127 -6.46 -14.98 13.81
C SER A 127 -6.12 -16.35 14.38
N TYR A 128 -6.09 -17.38 13.52
CA TYR A 128 -5.68 -18.74 13.87
C TYR A 128 -4.19 -18.89 14.22
N LEU A 129 -3.40 -17.81 14.12
CA LEU A 129 -1.98 -17.77 14.45
C LEU A 129 -1.72 -17.19 15.85
N ASP A 130 -2.73 -17.18 16.71
CA ASP A 130 -2.68 -16.78 18.13
C ASP A 130 -2.06 -15.39 18.39
N HIS A 131 -2.16 -14.47 17.42
CA HIS A 131 -1.53 -13.14 17.47
C HIS A 131 -0.01 -13.14 17.66
N SER A 132 0.69 -14.25 17.46
CA SER A 132 2.16 -14.24 17.54
C SER A 132 2.72 -13.43 16.38
N ILE A 133 3.38 -12.31 16.70
CA ILE A 133 3.94 -11.40 15.69
C ILE A 133 4.98 -12.15 14.86
N MET A 134 5.85 -12.92 15.50
CA MET A 134 6.86 -13.71 14.80
C MET A 134 6.22 -14.71 13.83
N LYS A 135 5.25 -15.52 14.28
CA LYS A 135 4.58 -16.49 13.39
C LYS A 135 3.87 -15.80 12.23
N LEU A 136 3.15 -14.71 12.50
CA LEU A 136 2.44 -13.94 11.48
C LEU A 136 3.40 -13.39 10.42
N VAL A 137 4.46 -12.71 10.86
CA VAL A 137 5.46 -12.10 9.97
C VAL A 137 6.17 -13.17 9.13
N THR A 138 6.68 -14.25 9.75
CA THR A 138 7.43 -15.29 9.02
C THR A 138 6.53 -16.09 8.09
N THR A 139 5.27 -16.33 8.46
CA THR A 139 4.30 -17.04 7.60
C THR A 139 3.94 -16.18 6.40
N MET A 140 3.68 -14.88 6.60
CA MET A 140 3.35 -13.95 5.53
C MET A 140 4.54 -13.75 4.58
N ALA A 141 5.74 -13.52 5.11
CA ALA A 141 6.95 -13.34 4.31
C ALA A 141 7.29 -14.59 3.49
N SER A 142 7.22 -15.79 4.09
CA SER A 142 7.51 -17.04 3.38
C SER A 142 6.44 -17.38 2.33
N THR A 143 5.16 -17.20 2.66
CA THR A 143 4.04 -17.42 1.72
C THR A 143 4.12 -16.47 0.53
N PHE A 144 4.34 -15.18 0.78
CA PHE A 144 4.46 -14.18 -0.28
C PHE A 144 5.68 -14.43 -1.17
N SER A 145 6.85 -14.71 -0.57
CA SER A 145 8.09 -15.03 -1.33
C SER A 145 7.90 -16.25 -2.23
N CYS A 146 7.22 -17.29 -1.73
CA CYS A 146 6.90 -18.49 -2.49
C CYS A 146 6.00 -18.16 -3.70
N PHE A 147 4.90 -17.43 -3.48
CA PHE A 147 4.00 -17.05 -4.56
C PHE A 147 4.64 -16.09 -5.56
N PHE A 148 5.39 -15.08 -5.10
CA PHE A 148 6.11 -14.17 -5.98
C PHE A 148 7.05 -14.93 -6.90
N THR A 149 7.88 -15.81 -6.34
CA THR A 149 8.83 -16.62 -7.12
C THR A 149 8.13 -17.57 -8.07
N LYS A 150 7.14 -18.33 -7.59
CA LYS A 150 6.37 -19.26 -8.42
C LYS A 150 5.68 -18.54 -9.59
N ASN A 151 5.02 -17.42 -9.30
CA ASN A 151 4.28 -16.66 -10.30
C ASN A 151 5.22 -15.98 -11.30
N GLY A 152 6.37 -15.47 -10.85
CA GLY A 152 7.37 -14.88 -11.73
C GLY A 152 7.99 -15.88 -12.70
N LEU A 153 8.40 -17.05 -12.20
CA LEU A 153 8.93 -18.14 -13.05
C LEU A 153 7.89 -18.67 -14.04
N ALA A 154 6.61 -18.69 -13.68
CA ALA A 154 5.54 -19.14 -14.56
C ALA A 154 5.20 -18.14 -15.68
N GLN A 155 5.36 -16.84 -15.44
CA GLN A 155 5.09 -15.81 -16.46
C GLN A 155 6.21 -15.72 -17.49
N ASP A 156 7.46 -15.82 -17.05
CA ASP A 156 8.61 -15.80 -17.94
C ASP A 156 9.80 -16.54 -17.29
N PRO A 157 10.04 -17.80 -17.70
CA PRO A 157 11.16 -18.60 -17.20
C PRO A 157 12.54 -17.99 -17.48
N GLN A 158 12.67 -17.13 -18.50
CA GLN A 158 13.94 -16.50 -18.87
C GLN A 158 14.24 -15.25 -18.03
N THR A 159 13.22 -14.51 -17.61
CA THR A 159 13.42 -13.31 -16.75
C THR A 159 13.96 -13.64 -15.36
N LYS A 160 13.88 -14.90 -14.92
CA LYS A 160 14.28 -15.35 -13.57
C LYS A 160 13.68 -14.50 -12.46
N LEU A 161 12.46 -13.99 -12.64
CA LEU A 161 11.79 -13.16 -11.65
C LEU A 161 11.42 -14.01 -10.42
N SER A 162 12.33 -14.01 -9.46
CA SER A 162 12.31 -14.77 -8.20
C SER A 162 12.70 -13.82 -7.09
N GLY A 163 12.28 -14.02 -5.86
CA GLY A 163 12.56 -13.05 -4.82
C GLY A 163 12.24 -13.54 -3.43
N SER A 164 12.95 -12.95 -2.47
CA SER A 164 12.69 -13.13 -1.05
C SER A 164 12.37 -11.77 -0.45
N PHE A 165 11.55 -11.79 0.59
CA PHE A 165 11.07 -10.58 1.24
C PHE A 165 11.37 -10.64 2.74
N ASP A 166 11.91 -9.55 3.29
CA ASP A 166 12.00 -9.38 4.75
C ASP A 166 10.69 -8.77 5.28
N GLY A 167 10.25 -9.25 6.44
CA GLY A 167 8.99 -8.81 7.05
C GLY A 167 9.22 -7.95 8.29
N ARG A 168 8.50 -6.84 8.38
CA ARG A 168 8.57 -5.88 9.48
C ARG A 168 7.17 -5.63 10.05
N PRO A 169 6.93 -5.88 11.34
CA PRO A 169 5.65 -5.61 11.97
C PRO A 169 5.53 -4.14 12.36
N LEU A 170 4.33 -3.59 12.24
CA LEU A 170 3.92 -2.32 12.84
C LEU A 170 2.57 -2.50 13.52
N VAL A 171 2.53 -2.26 14.83
CA VAL A 171 1.30 -2.30 15.63
C VAL A 171 0.75 -0.88 15.74
N LEU A 172 -0.46 -0.69 15.24
CA LEU A 172 -1.16 0.60 15.16
C LEU A 172 -2.42 0.55 16.02
N SER A 173 -2.73 1.64 16.71
CA SER A 173 -3.80 1.66 17.72
C SER A 173 -5.17 2.02 17.15
N THR A 174 -5.21 2.74 16.03
CA THR A 174 -6.48 3.23 15.45
C THR A 174 -6.51 3.06 13.94
N THR A 175 -7.72 3.06 13.37
CA THR A 175 -7.92 3.08 11.92
C THR A 175 -7.29 4.34 11.29
N GLU A 176 -7.28 5.46 12.01
CA GLU A 176 -6.62 6.70 11.58
C GLU A 176 -5.11 6.50 11.42
N GLU A 177 -4.44 5.83 12.36
CA GLU A 177 -3.01 5.51 12.21
C GLU A 177 -2.75 4.57 11.03
N VAL A 178 -3.68 3.65 10.74
CA VAL A 178 -3.60 2.79 9.54
C VAL A 178 -3.71 3.64 8.27
N LYS A 179 -4.67 4.56 8.20
CA LYS A 179 -4.84 5.47 7.06
C LYS A 179 -3.63 6.39 6.87
N GLU A 180 -3.06 6.90 7.97
CA GLU A 180 -1.83 7.68 7.96
C GLU A 180 -0.63 6.87 7.48
N TYR A 181 -0.53 5.60 7.89
CA TYR A 181 0.53 4.70 7.43
C TYR A 181 0.46 4.48 5.92
N VAL A 182 -0.74 4.23 5.39
CA VAL A 182 -0.94 4.07 3.94
C VAL A 182 -0.58 5.35 3.19
N ALA A 183 -0.99 6.52 3.71
CA ALA A 183 -0.62 7.82 3.15
C ALA A 183 0.90 8.01 3.11
N TYR A 184 1.56 7.73 4.24
CA TYR A 184 3.00 7.84 4.40
C TYR A 184 3.77 6.95 3.41
N ARG A 185 3.36 5.68 3.24
CA ARG A 185 4.01 4.78 2.28
C ARG A 185 3.78 5.22 0.85
N ALA A 186 2.58 5.70 0.50
CA ALA A 186 2.30 6.25 -0.82
C ALA A 186 3.16 7.51 -1.09
N ALA A 187 3.24 8.45 -0.15
CA ALA A 187 4.08 9.63 -0.28
C ALA A 187 5.58 9.29 -0.43
N THR A 188 6.07 8.32 0.35
CA THR A 188 7.45 7.80 0.23
C THR A 188 7.70 7.22 -1.17
N TYR A 189 6.76 6.45 -1.71
CA TYR A 189 6.83 5.93 -3.07
C TYR A 189 6.86 7.04 -4.12
N ASN A 190 6.00 8.06 -3.97
CA ASN A 190 5.98 9.22 -4.87
C ASN A 190 7.32 9.96 -4.87
N ARG A 191 7.86 10.28 -3.69
CA ARG A 191 9.18 10.90 -3.53
C ARG A 191 10.29 10.08 -4.19
N ASN A 192 10.33 8.77 -3.95
CA ASN A 192 11.34 7.90 -4.56
C ASN A 192 11.17 7.80 -6.08
N THR A 193 9.93 7.82 -6.58
CA THR A 193 9.63 7.87 -8.01
C THR A 193 10.09 9.19 -8.63
N MET A 194 10.00 10.30 -7.89
CA MET A 194 10.53 11.59 -8.31
C MET A 194 12.04 11.56 -8.46
N ALA A 195 12.77 11.16 -7.41
CA ALA A 195 14.22 11.02 -7.45
C ALA A 195 14.67 10.13 -8.62
N LYS A 196 14.01 8.99 -8.80
CA LYS A 196 14.31 8.06 -9.90
C LYS A 196 14.03 8.66 -11.28
N THR A 197 12.97 9.43 -11.44
CA THR A 197 12.67 10.10 -12.71
C THR A 197 13.74 11.13 -13.04
N LEU A 198 14.17 11.92 -12.06
CA LEU A 198 15.26 12.89 -12.23
C LEU A 198 16.56 12.20 -12.65
N ARG A 199 16.92 11.11 -11.97
CA ARG A 199 18.09 10.28 -12.32
C ARG A 199 18.03 9.81 -13.77
N LEU A 200 16.89 9.25 -14.19
CA LEU A 200 16.68 8.78 -15.56
C LEU A 200 16.65 9.90 -16.61
N LYS A 201 16.49 11.16 -16.17
CA LYS A 201 16.57 12.35 -17.02
C LYS A 201 17.95 13.02 -17.01
N GLY A 202 18.93 12.41 -16.34
CA GLY A 202 20.33 12.83 -16.39
C GLY A 202 20.78 13.70 -15.22
N VAL A 203 19.96 13.85 -14.17
CA VAL A 203 20.45 14.47 -12.93
C VAL A 203 21.42 13.51 -12.24
N PRO A 204 22.64 13.93 -11.88
CA PRO A 204 23.66 13.07 -11.28
C PRO A 204 23.21 12.40 -9.97
N ASP A 205 23.71 11.19 -9.71
CA ASP A 205 23.39 10.44 -8.49
C ASP A 205 23.93 11.17 -7.25
N GLU A 206 25.08 11.83 -7.35
CA GLU A 206 25.70 12.61 -6.27
C GLU A 206 24.84 13.81 -5.87
N GLU A 207 24.13 14.41 -6.82
CA GLU A 207 23.23 15.55 -6.58
C GLU A 207 21.94 15.09 -5.89
N LEU A 208 21.39 13.94 -6.32
CA LEU A 208 20.11 13.40 -5.81
C LEU A 208 20.24 12.67 -4.48
N PHE A 209 21.34 11.95 -4.27
CA PHE A 209 21.55 11.07 -3.12
C PHE A 209 22.68 11.56 -2.19
N GLY A 210 23.23 12.75 -2.46
CA GLY A 210 24.10 13.49 -1.55
C GLY A 210 23.28 14.47 -0.71
N ASP A 211 23.53 15.77 -0.90
CA ASP A 211 22.95 16.83 -0.07
C ASP A 211 21.42 16.95 -0.17
N ASN A 212 20.84 16.51 -1.30
CA ASN A 212 19.39 16.58 -1.54
C ASN A 212 18.68 15.24 -1.32
N GLU A 213 19.30 14.31 -0.59
CA GLU A 213 18.68 13.00 -0.35
C GLU A 213 17.34 13.17 0.38
N ASN A 214 16.27 12.77 -0.29
CA ASN A 214 14.89 12.88 0.21
C ASN A 214 14.34 14.31 0.30
N ASP A 215 15.02 15.29 -0.29
CA ASP A 215 14.53 16.66 -0.38
C ASP A 215 13.47 16.78 -1.47
N THR A 216 12.21 16.82 -1.03
CA THR A 216 11.05 16.93 -1.90
C THR A 216 10.98 18.30 -2.58
N GLU A 217 11.33 19.39 -1.89
CA GLU A 217 11.29 20.74 -2.46
C GLU A 217 12.24 20.84 -3.65
N TYR A 218 13.49 20.40 -3.44
CA TYR A 218 14.49 20.31 -4.49
C TYR A 218 14.02 19.43 -5.66
N TYR A 219 13.42 18.25 -5.39
CA TYR A 219 12.90 17.40 -6.47
C TYR A 219 11.80 18.11 -7.29
N PHE A 220 10.90 18.85 -6.65
CA PHE A 220 9.86 19.62 -7.35
C PHE A 220 10.44 20.77 -8.18
N GLU A 221 11.49 21.43 -7.70
CA GLU A 221 12.20 22.44 -8.48
C GLU A 221 12.83 21.85 -9.74
N LYS A 222 13.55 20.73 -9.62
CA LYS A 222 14.10 20.02 -10.78
C LYS A 222 13.05 19.53 -11.77
N TYR A 223 11.90 19.06 -11.27
CA TYR A 223 10.77 18.73 -12.12
C TYR A 223 10.28 19.94 -12.93
N ARG A 224 10.23 21.14 -12.35
CA ARG A 224 9.86 22.38 -13.05
C ARG A 224 10.90 22.77 -14.09
N GLU A 225 12.18 22.75 -13.73
CA GLU A 225 13.30 23.06 -14.65
C GLU A 225 13.28 22.15 -15.88
N LEU A 226 13.08 20.85 -15.66
CA LEU A 226 13.06 19.82 -16.71
C LEU A 226 11.69 19.65 -17.39
N ARG A 227 10.69 20.46 -17.02
CA ARG A 227 9.30 20.41 -17.53
C ARG A 227 8.67 19.01 -17.43
N LEU A 228 8.93 18.31 -16.33
CA LEU A 228 8.41 16.98 -16.06
C LEU A 228 7.00 17.04 -15.44
N SER A 229 6.15 16.10 -15.79
CA SER A 229 4.80 15.99 -15.22
C SER A 229 4.81 15.24 -13.89
N THR A 230 4.00 15.71 -12.94
CA THR A 230 3.73 15.06 -11.66
C THR A 230 2.45 14.22 -11.68
N GLU A 231 1.76 14.13 -12.83
CA GLU A 231 0.43 13.49 -12.90
C GLU A 231 0.48 11.97 -12.69
N ASP A 232 1.62 11.33 -12.92
CA ASP A 232 1.78 9.86 -12.91
C ASP A 232 2.66 9.34 -11.77
N ILE A 233 3.07 10.19 -10.84
CA ILE A 233 4.01 9.80 -9.76
C ILE A 233 3.46 8.69 -8.86
N ASN A 234 2.12 8.59 -8.71
CA ASN A 234 1.49 7.59 -7.84
C ASN A 234 1.04 6.32 -8.59
N LYS A 235 1.34 6.20 -9.89
CA LYS A 235 0.77 5.17 -10.76
C LYS A 235 1.07 3.73 -10.33
N GLY A 236 2.19 3.48 -9.63
CA GLY A 236 2.54 2.15 -9.10
C GLY A 236 2.05 1.86 -7.69
N CYS A 237 1.31 2.78 -7.04
CA CYS A 237 0.68 2.52 -5.74
C CYS A 237 -0.69 1.88 -5.94
N ILE A 238 -0.89 0.72 -5.33
CA ILE A 238 -2.13 -0.06 -5.43
C ILE A 238 -2.59 -0.40 -4.02
N PHE A 239 -3.84 -0.07 -3.69
CA PHE A 239 -4.50 -0.57 -2.49
C PHE A 239 -5.51 -1.65 -2.87
N LEU A 240 -5.43 -2.80 -2.22
CA LEU A 240 -6.36 -3.90 -2.37
C LEU A 240 -7.21 -3.98 -1.11
N SER A 241 -8.52 -4.20 -1.25
CA SER A 241 -9.38 -4.45 -0.10
C SER A 241 -10.33 -5.61 -0.36
N PRO A 242 -10.65 -6.44 0.65
CA PRO A 242 -11.70 -7.44 0.53
C PRO A 242 -13.02 -6.82 0.09
N CYS A 243 -13.71 -7.47 -0.84
CA CYS A 243 -15.11 -7.15 -1.11
C CYS A 243 -16.02 -7.69 0.01
N LYS A 244 -17.28 -7.24 0.03
CA LYS A 244 -18.24 -7.53 1.11
C LYS A 244 -18.43 -9.03 1.41
N ASP A 245 -18.47 -9.86 0.37
CA ASP A 245 -18.59 -11.33 0.48
C ASP A 245 -17.25 -12.04 0.75
N ASN A 246 -16.17 -11.27 0.90
CA ASN A 246 -14.79 -11.69 1.03
C ASN A 246 -14.24 -12.54 -0.13
N SER A 247 -14.99 -12.74 -1.22
CA SER A 247 -14.64 -13.70 -2.28
C SER A 247 -13.38 -13.30 -3.05
N LYS A 248 -13.16 -11.98 -3.24
CA LYS A 248 -12.05 -11.40 -3.99
C LYS A 248 -11.47 -10.15 -3.32
N LEU A 249 -10.32 -9.72 -3.81
CA LEU A 249 -9.76 -8.39 -3.53
C LEU A 249 -10.15 -7.44 -4.66
N THR A 250 -10.67 -6.27 -4.31
CA THR A 250 -10.89 -5.15 -5.24
C THR A 250 -9.66 -4.25 -5.22
N SER A 251 -9.21 -3.83 -6.40
CA SER A 251 -8.05 -2.94 -6.56
C SER A 251 -8.49 -1.49 -6.68
N TYR A 252 -7.82 -0.62 -5.93
CA TYR A 252 -7.99 0.83 -5.90
C TYR A 252 -6.64 1.46 -6.21
N GLN A 253 -6.60 2.28 -7.25
CA GLN A 253 -5.39 2.98 -7.71
C GLN A 253 -5.79 4.34 -8.27
N ASN A 254 -4.91 5.33 -8.09
CA ASN A 254 -5.05 6.62 -8.74
C ASN A 254 -3.67 7.21 -8.98
N LYS A 255 -3.50 7.88 -10.12
CA LYS A 255 -2.22 8.48 -10.50
C LYS A 255 -1.88 9.73 -9.65
N SER A 256 -2.91 10.36 -9.07
CA SER A 256 -2.79 11.47 -8.11
C SER A 256 -2.87 10.95 -6.68
N LEU A 257 -1.91 11.35 -5.84
CA LEU A 257 -1.88 11.02 -4.40
C LEU A 257 -3.12 11.58 -3.68
N SER A 258 -3.45 12.85 -3.90
CA SER A 258 -4.61 13.52 -3.28
C SER A 258 -5.95 12.86 -3.65
N LYS A 259 -6.05 12.21 -4.83
CA LYS A 259 -7.21 11.41 -5.22
C LYS A 259 -7.13 9.96 -4.71
N PHE A 260 -5.94 9.41 -4.54
CA PHE A 260 -5.73 8.06 -3.99
C PHE A 260 -6.11 7.98 -2.51
N MET A 261 -5.76 9.00 -1.72
CA MET A 261 -6.04 9.07 -0.28
C MET A 261 -7.50 8.87 0.12
N PRO A 262 -8.47 9.64 -0.42
CA PRO A 262 -9.88 9.43 -0.11
C PRO A 262 -10.44 8.11 -0.66
N LEU A 263 -9.79 7.48 -1.65
CA LEU A 263 -10.22 6.17 -2.16
C LEU A 263 -9.91 5.06 -1.17
N TYR A 264 -8.64 4.91 -0.75
CA TYR A 264 -8.31 3.86 0.20
C TYR A 264 -8.91 4.14 1.59
N SER A 265 -9.01 5.41 2.01
CA SER A 265 -9.51 5.78 3.34
C SER A 265 -10.97 5.34 3.52
N ARG A 266 -11.84 5.67 2.55
CA ARG A 266 -13.24 5.21 2.55
C ARG A 266 -13.35 3.69 2.52
N GLN A 267 -12.46 3.03 1.79
CA GLN A 267 -12.47 1.58 1.69
C GLN A 267 -12.02 0.91 2.99
N ILE A 268 -11.04 1.47 3.69
CA ILE A 268 -10.64 1.01 5.03
C ILE A 268 -11.83 1.11 5.98
N ASP A 269 -12.53 2.24 6.03
CA ASP A 269 -13.67 2.44 6.92
C ASP A 269 -14.81 1.44 6.62
N PHE A 270 -15.14 1.31 5.34
CA PHE A 270 -16.15 0.36 4.89
C PHE A 270 -15.79 -1.09 5.24
N THR A 271 -14.55 -1.51 4.97
CA THR A 271 -14.10 -2.87 5.28
C THR A 271 -14.07 -3.12 6.77
N GLU A 272 -13.56 -2.18 7.58
CA GLU A 272 -13.54 -2.31 9.04
C GLU A 272 -14.95 -2.51 9.62
N GLN A 273 -15.93 -1.71 9.17
CA GLN A 273 -17.32 -1.87 9.59
C GLN A 273 -17.87 -3.25 9.23
N ASN A 274 -17.70 -3.70 7.97
CA ASN A 274 -18.17 -5.01 7.54
C ASN A 274 -17.51 -6.15 8.33
N LEU A 275 -16.23 -6.03 8.68
CA LEU A 275 -15.52 -7.05 9.44
C LEU A 275 -16.01 -7.14 10.89
N ARG A 276 -16.38 -6.01 11.51
CA ARG A 276 -16.99 -6.01 12.85
C ARG A 276 -18.30 -6.79 12.84
N GLU A 277 -19.18 -6.52 11.87
CA GLU A 277 -20.45 -7.23 11.69
C GLU A 277 -20.25 -8.73 11.41
N LEU A 278 -19.32 -9.06 10.51
CA LEU A 278 -19.03 -10.45 10.13
C LEU A 278 -18.49 -11.25 11.31
N ASN A 279 -17.52 -10.70 12.04
CA ASN A 279 -16.85 -11.41 13.13
C ASN A 279 -17.68 -11.40 14.43
N SER A 280 -18.65 -10.48 14.60
CA SER A 280 -19.60 -10.53 15.71
C SER A 280 -20.63 -11.65 15.54
N SER A 281 -21.16 -11.85 14.33
CA SER A 281 -22.20 -12.85 14.07
C SER A 281 -21.71 -14.29 14.26
N THR A 282 -20.41 -14.54 14.05
CA THR A 282 -19.82 -15.87 14.26
C THR A 282 -19.60 -16.21 15.74
N ARG A 283 -19.49 -15.21 16.63
CA ARG A 283 -19.35 -15.46 18.07
C ARG A 283 -20.64 -16.02 18.69
N SER A 284 -21.81 -15.51 18.31
CA SER A 284 -23.07 -15.97 18.93
C SER A 284 -23.40 -17.42 18.56
N GLU A 285 -23.19 -17.82 17.30
CA GLU A 285 -23.42 -19.21 16.87
C GLU A 285 -22.52 -20.22 17.61
N TYR A 286 -21.30 -19.84 17.99
CA TYR A 286 -20.37 -20.74 18.67
C TYR A 286 -20.61 -20.83 20.18
N ASP A 287 -21.06 -19.74 20.82
CA ASP A 287 -21.42 -19.74 22.23
C ASP A 287 -22.73 -20.51 22.47
N ASP A 288 -23.73 -20.39 21.56
CA ASP A 288 -24.98 -21.17 21.61
C ASP A 288 -24.73 -22.70 21.49
N HIS A 289 -23.71 -23.11 20.72
CA HIS A 289 -23.35 -24.52 20.59
C HIS A 289 -22.50 -25.06 21.76
N LYS A 290 -21.81 -24.19 22.51
CA LYS A 290 -21.05 -24.60 23.69
C LYS A 290 -21.95 -24.85 24.90
N GLU A 291 -23.01 -24.07 25.09
CA GLU A 291 -23.97 -24.28 26.19
C GLU A 291 -24.74 -25.62 26.08
N LEU A 292 -24.87 -26.18 24.88
CA LEU A 292 -25.50 -27.49 24.65
C LEU A 292 -24.56 -28.70 24.88
N SER A 293 -23.27 -28.46 25.17
CA SER A 293 -22.26 -29.53 25.29
C SER A 293 -21.82 -29.86 26.72
N THR A 294 -22.30 -29.11 27.73
CA THR A 294 -22.09 -29.46 29.14
C THR A 294 -23.19 -30.41 29.62
N ILE A 295 -23.05 -31.70 29.27
CA ILE A 295 -23.76 -32.78 29.97
C ILE A 295 -22.98 -33.03 31.27
N PRO A 296 -23.59 -32.87 32.45
CA PRO A 296 -22.91 -33.12 33.72
C PRO A 296 -22.67 -34.62 33.88
N SER A 297 -21.41 -34.98 34.18
CA SER A 297 -20.99 -36.31 34.66
C SER A 297 -21.40 -36.52 36.11
#